data_AF-A0A8T2X1X6-F1
#
_entry.id   AF-A0A8T2X1X6-F1
#
_cell.length_a   1.000
_cell.length_b   1.000
_cell.length_c   1.000
_cell.angle_alpha   90.00
_cell.angle_beta   90.00
_cell.angle_gamma   90.00
#
_symmetry.space_group_name_H-M   'P 1'
#
loop_
_entity.id
_entity.type
_entity.pdbx_description
1 polymer ?
#
loop_
_entity_poly.entity_id
_entity_poly.type
_entity_poly.pdbx_seq_one_letter_code
_entity_poly.pdbx_strand_id
1 'polypeptide(L)'
;MAGGSITQRYLDCLLLRCQEAEGLTALTDDNGLIKVANSVNAAHYFESVLKEWCEDTFFLELGFDHSEQLGIGINDNSGLEGRIDGPVGCVFDEEIKKFENFRKEWVERISVAVLRGFDARCREYIKNRRQWQEKGEESWTISKTLVGALDYLQGKMAVAEENLNRIDFVGAWRSLAAGVDHLLFNGLFMSMVKFHDAGVERFNGDMEILFGVFRAWCLRPEAFFPKTSDGLKLLKMSEEQLRDTISGGGKRMKENGIIHLNVAEAEKIQNKRVFMR
;
A
#
# COMPACT_ATOMS: atom_id res chain seq x y z
N MET A 1 21.15 20.50 -29.72
CA MET A 1 20.18 19.77 -28.86
C MET A 1 20.82 18.45 -28.51
N ALA A 2 21.32 18.31 -27.28
CA ALA A 2 21.98 17.09 -26.82
C ALA A 2 20.93 15.97 -26.75
N GLY A 3 21.03 14.98 -27.63
CA GLY A 3 20.14 13.84 -27.60
C GLY A 3 20.47 12.98 -26.38
N GLY A 4 19.54 12.85 -25.44
CA GLY A 4 19.71 11.99 -24.26
C GLY A 4 20.13 10.57 -24.65
N SER A 5 20.78 9.88 -23.70
CA SER A 5 21.14 8.47 -23.84
C SER A 5 19.92 7.64 -24.28
N ILE A 6 20.16 6.53 -24.99
CA ILE A 6 19.07 5.65 -25.45
C ILE A 6 18.15 5.24 -24.28
N THR A 7 18.75 5.05 -23.11
CA THR A 7 18.09 4.76 -21.85
C THR A 7 17.12 5.87 -21.41
N GLN A 8 17.56 7.13 -21.44
CA GLN A 8 16.70 8.26 -21.09
C GLN A 8 15.52 8.37 -22.05
N ARG A 9 15.75 8.22 -23.36
CA ARG A 9 14.67 8.28 -24.36
C ARG A 9 13.64 7.18 -24.16
N TYR A 10 14.10 5.97 -23.85
CA TYR A 10 13.20 4.85 -23.56
C TYR A 10 12.34 5.13 -22.32
N LEU A 11 12.95 5.62 -21.24
CA LEU A 11 12.22 6.02 -20.04
C LEU A 11 11.20 7.14 -20.32
N ASP A 12 11.57 8.15 -21.11
CA ASP A 12 10.67 9.24 -21.51
C ASP A 12 9.46 8.72 -22.30
N CYS A 13 9.66 7.72 -23.17
CA CYS A 13 8.56 7.05 -23.87
C CYS A 13 7.62 6.31 -22.92
N LEU A 14 8.15 5.60 -21.92
CA LEU A 14 7.33 4.94 -20.90
C LEU A 14 6.53 5.96 -20.09
N LEU A 15 7.17 7.06 -19.70
CA LEU A 15 6.54 8.15 -18.95
C LEU A 15 5.39 8.79 -19.71
N LEU A 16 5.61 9.13 -20.99
CA LEU A 16 4.56 9.69 -21.83
C LEU A 16 3.35 8.76 -21.92
N ARG A 17 3.58 7.46 -22.14
CA ARG A 17 2.51 6.46 -22.20
C ARG A 17 1.70 6.38 -20.91
N CYS A 18 2.36 6.47 -19.76
CA CYS A 18 1.71 6.47 -18.47
C CYS A 18 0.92 7.75 -18.20
N GLN A 19 1.48 8.92 -18.52
CA GLN A 19 0.81 10.22 -18.36
C GLN A 19 -0.46 10.33 -19.20
N GLU A 20 -0.44 9.80 -20.44
CA GLU A 20 -1.64 9.70 -21.27
C GLU A 20 -2.74 8.83 -20.64
N ALA A 21 -2.36 7.80 -19.87
CA ALA A 21 -3.29 6.92 -19.17
C ALA A 21 -3.75 7.48 -17.80
N GLU A 22 -3.07 8.50 -17.28
CA GLU A 22 -3.33 9.09 -15.96
C GLU A 22 -4.36 10.23 -15.98
N GLY A 23 -4.84 10.66 -17.16
CA GLY A 23 -5.88 11.69 -17.26
C GLY A 23 -7.05 11.43 -16.28
N LEU A 24 -7.71 12.49 -15.80
CA LEU A 24 -8.54 12.56 -14.57
C LEU A 24 -9.44 11.35 -14.19
N THR A 25 -9.82 10.47 -15.14
CA THR A 25 -10.60 9.25 -14.92
C THR A 25 -10.10 8.02 -15.70
N ALA A 26 -8.96 8.08 -16.39
CA ALA A 26 -8.49 7.02 -17.28
C ALA A 26 -7.78 5.88 -16.55
N LEU A 27 -7.11 6.15 -15.42
CA LEU A 27 -6.45 5.09 -14.63
C LEU A 27 -7.44 4.23 -13.83
N THR A 28 -8.73 4.61 -13.79
CA THR A 28 -9.81 3.77 -13.27
C THR A 28 -10.50 2.94 -14.35
N ASP A 29 -10.14 3.10 -15.62
CA ASP A 29 -10.50 2.21 -16.71
C ASP A 29 -9.47 1.06 -16.83
N ASP A 30 -9.92 -0.12 -17.26
CA ASP A 30 -9.05 -1.30 -17.35
C ASP A 30 -7.96 -1.11 -18.39
N ASN A 31 -8.26 -0.50 -19.54
CA ASN A 31 -7.27 -0.26 -20.58
C ASN A 31 -6.22 0.77 -20.15
N GLY A 32 -6.61 1.80 -19.38
CA GLY A 32 -5.67 2.72 -18.75
C GLY A 32 -4.73 2.02 -17.75
N LEU A 33 -5.28 1.18 -16.87
CA LEU A 33 -4.51 0.38 -15.91
C LEU A 33 -3.54 -0.56 -16.62
N ILE A 34 -4.02 -1.33 -17.60
CA ILE A 34 -3.21 -2.25 -18.41
C ILE A 34 -2.06 -1.50 -19.11
N LYS A 35 -2.33 -0.30 -19.66
CA LYS A 35 -1.29 0.50 -20.32
C LYS A 35 -0.18 0.91 -19.35
N VAL A 36 -0.52 1.34 -18.14
CA VAL A 36 0.47 1.68 -17.09
C VAL A 36 1.21 0.43 -16.61
N ALA A 37 0.49 -0.67 -16.37
CA ALA A 37 1.08 -1.93 -15.92
C ALA A 37 2.12 -2.46 -16.92
N ASN A 38 1.81 -2.40 -18.22
CA ASN A 38 2.75 -2.76 -19.27
C ASN A 38 3.99 -1.86 -19.30
N SER A 39 3.85 -0.55 -19.07
CA SER A 39 4.99 0.36 -18.95
C SER A 39 5.85 0.06 -17.72
N VAL A 40 5.24 -0.30 -16.58
CA VAL A 40 5.95 -0.73 -15.37
C VAL A 40 6.74 -2.02 -15.63
N ASN A 41 6.14 -3.02 -16.27
CA ASN A 41 6.83 -4.26 -16.63
C ASN A 41 7.98 -4.00 -17.61
N ALA A 42 7.78 -3.12 -18.58
CA ALA A 42 8.79 -2.74 -19.54
C ALA A 42 9.98 -2.02 -18.88
N ALA A 43 9.72 -1.18 -17.87
CA ALA A 43 10.76 -0.56 -17.04
C ALA A 43 11.50 -1.61 -16.19
N HIS A 44 10.77 -2.54 -15.56
CA HIS A 44 11.34 -3.62 -14.76
C HIS A 44 12.27 -4.49 -15.60
N TYR A 45 11.82 -4.93 -16.77
CA TYR A 45 12.63 -5.74 -17.65
C TYR A 45 13.91 -5.02 -18.08
N PHE A 46 13.80 -3.74 -18.45
CA PHE A 46 14.97 -2.96 -18.84
C PHE A 46 15.95 -2.78 -17.67
N GLU A 47 15.44 -2.49 -16.47
CA GLU A 47 16.24 -2.45 -15.24
C GLU A 47 16.97 -3.78 -14.97
N SER A 48 16.29 -4.92 -15.14
CA SER A 48 16.90 -6.25 -14.96
C SER A 48 18.04 -6.47 -15.96
N VAL A 49 17.86 -6.11 -17.22
CA VAL A 49 18.93 -6.21 -18.24
C VAL A 49 20.13 -5.33 -17.89
N LEU A 50 19.90 -4.10 -17.41
CA LEU A 50 20.99 -3.23 -16.96
C LEU A 50 21.73 -3.84 -15.75
N LYS A 51 21.01 -4.44 -14.81
CA LYS A 51 21.60 -5.13 -13.65
C LYS A 51 22.41 -6.36 -14.08
N GLU A 52 21.92 -7.15 -15.05
CA GLU A 52 22.67 -8.27 -15.62
C GLU A 52 23.96 -7.79 -16.30
N TRP A 53 23.91 -6.67 -17.02
CA TRP A 53 25.10 -6.09 -17.64
C TRP A 53 26.11 -5.59 -16.62
N CYS A 54 25.67 -5.12 -15.45
CA CYS A 54 26.58 -4.78 -14.35
C CYS A 54 27.40 -5.96 -13.84
N GLU A 55 26.96 -7.20 -14.09
CA GLU A 55 27.67 -8.42 -13.71
C GLU A 55 28.56 -8.98 -14.84
N ASP A 56 28.49 -8.41 -16.04
CA ASP A 56 29.32 -8.81 -17.18
C ASP A 56 30.75 -8.25 -17.05
N THR A 57 31.74 -9.09 -17.33
CA THR A 57 33.16 -8.76 -17.28
C THR A 57 33.51 -7.49 -18.06
N PHE A 58 32.89 -7.28 -19.21
CA PHE A 58 33.15 -6.10 -20.05
C PHE A 58 32.77 -4.80 -19.33
N PHE A 59 31.60 -4.75 -18.69
CA PHE A 59 31.13 -3.54 -18.02
C PHE A 59 31.76 -3.34 -16.65
N LEU A 60 32.17 -4.43 -15.98
CA LEU A 60 32.99 -4.34 -14.77
C LEU A 60 34.33 -3.69 -15.07
N GLU A 61 35.05 -4.18 -16.09
CA GLU A 61 36.31 -3.58 -16.56
C GLU A 61 36.15 -2.10 -16.93
N LEU A 62 35.08 -1.77 -17.67
CA LEU A 62 34.76 -0.38 -18.01
C LEU A 62 34.52 0.51 -16.78
N GLY A 63 33.88 -0.04 -15.74
CA GLY A 63 33.68 0.64 -14.46
C GLY A 63 34.98 0.90 -13.71
N PHE A 64 35.91 -0.06 -13.72
CA PHE A 64 37.25 0.11 -13.16
C PHE A 64 38.04 1.20 -13.89
N ASP A 65 38.10 1.15 -15.22
CA ASP A 65 38.81 2.16 -16.03
C ASP A 65 38.25 3.58 -15.80
N HIS A 66 36.93 3.71 -15.65
CA HIS A 66 36.28 4.98 -15.36
C HIS A 66 36.63 5.50 -13.95
N SER A 67 36.70 4.61 -12.96
CA SER A 67 37.08 4.95 -11.59
C SER A 67 38.56 5.36 -11.46
N GLU A 68 39.45 4.73 -12.22
CA GLU A 68 40.87 5.10 -12.30
C GLU A 68 41.06 6.46 -12.99
N GLN A 69 40.34 6.71 -14.10
CA GLN A 69 40.41 7.99 -14.82
C GLN A 69 39.85 9.18 -14.04
N LEU A 70 38.83 8.97 -13.20
CA LEU A 70 38.28 9.99 -12.30
C LEU A 70 39.17 10.27 -11.09
N GLY A 71 40.31 9.58 -10.94
CA GLY A 71 41.18 9.74 -9.78
C GLY A 71 40.51 9.29 -8.48
N ILE A 72 39.51 8.39 -8.57
CA ILE A 72 38.99 7.63 -7.43
C ILE A 72 39.96 6.48 -7.07
N GLY A 73 41.16 6.51 -7.67
CA GLY A 73 42.33 5.78 -7.20
C GLY A 73 42.80 6.30 -5.84
N ILE A 74 42.69 5.41 -4.85
CA ILE A 74 43.55 5.19 -3.69
C ILE A 74 44.54 6.35 -3.43
N ASN A 75 44.28 7.10 -2.37
CA ASN A 75 45.23 8.03 -1.79
C ASN A 75 46.39 7.20 -1.18
N ASP A 76 47.43 6.95 -1.98
CA ASP A 76 48.67 6.24 -1.60
C ASP A 76 49.51 7.09 -0.63
N ASN A 77 48.98 7.32 0.58
CA ASN A 77 49.73 7.94 1.67
C ASN A 77 49.21 7.52 3.05
N SER A 78 49.23 6.22 3.33
CA SER A 78 49.65 5.72 4.65
C SER A 78 49.77 4.20 4.62
N GLY A 79 50.98 3.70 4.87
CA GLY A 79 51.17 2.30 5.22
C GLY A 79 50.47 2.02 6.55
N LEU A 80 49.29 1.40 6.50
CA LEU A 80 48.77 0.57 7.58
C LEU A 80 47.64 -0.31 7.03
N GLU A 81 47.71 -1.59 7.39
CA GLU A 81 46.70 -2.61 7.17
C GLU A 81 45.26 -2.09 7.37
N GLY A 82 44.42 -2.16 6.33
CA GLY A 82 42.98 -1.92 6.51
C GLY A 82 42.22 -1.45 5.26
N ARG A 83 41.58 -2.41 4.58
CA ARG A 83 40.28 -2.33 3.87
C ARG A 83 40.00 -1.13 2.96
N ILE A 84 39.71 -1.41 1.68
CA ILE A 84 38.56 -0.80 0.98
C ILE A 84 37.87 -1.90 0.14
N ASP A 85 37.05 -2.70 0.83
CA ASP A 85 36.08 -3.63 0.26
C ASP A 85 34.76 -2.86 0.01
N GLY A 86 34.84 -1.84 -0.84
CA GLY A 86 33.68 -1.07 -1.28
C GLY A 86 33.31 -1.51 -2.69
N PRO A 87 32.05 -1.89 -2.98
CA PRO A 87 31.68 -2.32 -4.32
C PRO A 87 31.92 -1.16 -5.29
N VAL A 88 32.76 -1.40 -6.30
CA VAL A 88 32.86 -0.50 -7.45
C VAL A 88 31.46 -0.45 -8.07
N GLY A 89 30.85 0.74 -8.05
CA GLY A 89 29.51 0.96 -8.58
C GLY A 89 29.46 0.62 -10.07
N CYS A 90 28.31 0.13 -10.53
CA CYS A 90 28.12 -0.17 -11.94
C CYS A 90 28.01 1.12 -12.75
N VAL A 91 28.50 1.11 -13.99
CA VAL A 91 28.40 2.25 -14.93
C VAL A 91 26.95 2.66 -15.20
N PHE A 92 25.97 1.79 -14.93
CA PHE A 92 24.53 2.03 -15.12
C PHE A 92 23.76 2.34 -13.82
N ASP A 93 24.45 2.59 -12.69
CA ASP A 93 23.79 2.79 -11.40
C ASP A 93 22.76 3.93 -11.43
N GLU A 94 23.05 5.03 -12.12
CA GLU A 94 22.12 6.17 -12.25
C GLU A 94 20.89 5.79 -13.08
N GLU A 95 21.08 5.12 -14.21
CA GLU A 95 20.00 4.63 -15.09
C GLU A 95 19.10 3.64 -14.36
N ILE A 96 19.69 2.65 -13.67
CA ILE A 96 18.96 1.66 -12.87
C ILE A 96 18.08 2.37 -11.85
N LYS A 97 18.64 3.34 -11.11
CA LYS A 97 17.89 4.11 -10.12
C LYS A 97 16.73 4.89 -10.72
N LYS A 98 16.86 5.40 -11.95
CA LYS A 98 15.76 6.09 -12.66
C LYS A 98 14.60 5.12 -12.95
N PHE A 99 14.87 3.91 -13.43
CA PHE A 99 13.82 2.89 -13.65
C PHE A 99 13.18 2.42 -12.34
N GLU A 100 13.97 2.20 -11.29
CA GLU A 100 13.44 1.84 -9.98
C GLU A 100 12.49 2.91 -9.43
N ASN A 101 12.85 4.18 -9.55
CA ASN A 101 12.01 5.30 -9.13
C ASN A 101 10.73 5.39 -9.96
N PHE A 102 10.86 5.25 -11.29
CA PHE A 102 9.71 5.21 -12.19
C PHE A 102 8.73 4.10 -11.80
N ARG A 103 9.22 2.88 -11.56
CA ARG A 103 8.39 1.75 -11.14
C ARG A 103 7.67 2.05 -9.83
N LYS A 104 8.41 2.47 -8.80
CA LYS A 104 7.84 2.79 -7.48
C LYS A 104 6.73 3.83 -7.59
N GLU A 105 6.96 4.90 -8.35
CA GLU A 105 5.97 5.96 -8.57
C GLU A 105 4.72 5.43 -9.26
N TRP A 106 4.85 4.70 -10.37
CA TRP A 106 3.70 4.28 -11.16
C TRP A 106 2.92 3.12 -10.52
N VAL A 107 3.59 2.25 -9.77
CA VAL A 107 2.94 1.24 -8.91
C VAL A 107 2.10 1.90 -7.81
N GLU A 108 2.63 2.95 -7.19
CA GLU A 108 1.87 3.73 -6.20
C GLU A 108 0.67 4.44 -6.85
N ARG A 109 0.84 5.01 -8.04
CA ARG A 109 -0.26 5.67 -8.77
C ARG A 109 -1.41 4.72 -9.12
N ILE A 110 -1.12 3.46 -9.50
CA ILE A 110 -2.15 2.43 -9.68
C ILE A 110 -2.93 2.24 -8.37
N SER A 111 -2.22 2.05 -7.25
CA SER A 111 -2.82 1.84 -5.93
C SER A 111 -3.72 3.01 -5.52
N VAL A 112 -3.25 4.24 -5.70
CA VAL A 112 -3.99 5.47 -5.42
C VAL A 112 -5.23 5.61 -6.32
N ALA A 113 -5.14 5.28 -7.60
CA ALA A 113 -6.29 5.34 -8.51
C ALA A 113 -7.38 4.34 -8.12
N VAL A 114 -7.00 3.09 -7.79
CA VAL A 114 -7.94 2.08 -7.29
C VAL A 114 -8.55 2.54 -5.97
N LEU A 115 -7.74 3.04 -5.02
CA LEU A 115 -8.22 3.54 -3.73
C LEU A 115 -9.24 4.69 -3.89
N ARG A 116 -8.98 5.65 -4.79
CA ARG A 116 -9.93 6.75 -5.06
C ARG A 116 -11.26 6.24 -5.60
N GLY A 117 -11.22 5.25 -6.49
CA GLY A 117 -12.44 4.63 -7.00
C GLY A 117 -13.20 3.82 -5.94
N PHE A 118 -12.49 3.21 -4.99
CA PHE A 118 -13.08 2.56 -3.82
C PHE A 118 -13.72 3.59 -2.88
N ASP A 119 -13.00 4.66 -2.51
CA ASP A 119 -13.50 5.76 -1.66
C ASP A 119 -14.80 6.38 -2.19
N ALA A 120 -14.86 6.62 -3.50
CA ALA A 120 -16.06 7.16 -4.13
C ALA A 120 -17.28 6.24 -3.93
N ARG A 121 -17.08 4.92 -4.00
CA ARG A 121 -18.13 3.90 -3.92
C ARG A 121 -18.50 3.54 -2.48
N CYS A 122 -17.55 3.53 -1.55
CA CYS A 122 -17.80 3.20 -0.13
C CYS A 122 -18.25 4.41 0.70
N ARG A 123 -18.43 5.58 0.08
CA ARG A 123 -18.85 6.81 0.75
C ARG A 123 -20.15 6.67 1.53
N GLU A 124 -21.15 5.97 0.98
CA GLU A 124 -22.43 5.74 1.66
C GLU A 124 -22.24 4.83 2.88
N TYR A 125 -21.48 3.76 2.73
CA TYR A 125 -21.10 2.86 3.81
C TYR A 125 -20.44 3.60 4.98
N ILE A 126 -19.55 4.55 4.72
CA ILE A 126 -18.87 5.30 5.78
C ILE A 126 -19.78 6.37 6.40
N LYS A 127 -20.59 7.07 5.60
CA LYS A 127 -21.35 8.23 6.06
C LYS A 127 -22.70 7.88 6.69
N ASN A 128 -23.29 6.73 6.36
CA ASN A 128 -24.58 6.34 6.93
C ASN A 128 -24.42 5.92 8.40
N ARG A 129 -24.66 6.86 9.32
CA ARG A 129 -24.48 6.63 10.76
C ARG A 129 -25.55 5.72 11.36
N ARG A 130 -26.74 5.67 10.74
CA ARG A 130 -27.90 4.95 11.28
C ARG A 130 -27.64 3.44 11.29
N GLN A 131 -26.95 2.95 10.27
CA GLN A 131 -26.61 1.53 10.11
C GLN A 131 -25.81 0.97 11.32
N TRP A 132 -25.10 1.83 12.06
CA TRP A 132 -24.29 1.46 13.22
C TRP A 132 -25.07 1.50 14.55
N GLN A 133 -26.31 1.99 14.53
CA GLN A 133 -27.15 2.28 15.70
C GLN A 133 -28.54 1.60 15.65
N GLU A 134 -28.90 0.97 14.53
CA GLU A 134 -30.15 0.24 14.33
C GLU A 134 -30.34 -0.87 15.38
N LYS A 135 -31.59 -1.03 15.87
CA LYS A 135 -31.95 -2.12 16.78
C LYS A 135 -32.25 -3.38 15.95
N GLY A 136 -31.79 -4.53 16.45
CA GLY A 136 -31.47 -5.74 15.67
C GLY A 136 -32.60 -6.50 14.95
N GLU A 137 -33.84 -6.00 14.88
CA GLU A 137 -34.96 -6.77 14.28
C GLU A 137 -34.95 -6.78 12.73
N GLU A 138 -34.27 -5.82 12.08
CA GLU A 138 -34.13 -5.76 10.61
C GLU A 138 -32.67 -5.79 10.12
N SER A 139 -31.73 -6.09 11.03
CA SER A 139 -30.30 -5.91 10.78
C SER A 139 -29.70 -7.07 9.98
N TRP A 140 -29.52 -6.87 8.67
CA TRP A 140 -28.63 -7.71 7.88
C TRP A 140 -27.23 -7.71 8.52
N THR A 141 -26.59 -8.88 8.59
CA THR A 141 -25.22 -9.03 9.11
C THR A 141 -24.18 -8.35 8.21
N ILE A 142 -24.56 -7.96 6.98
CA ILE A 142 -23.69 -7.42 5.95
C ILE A 142 -24.30 -6.15 5.35
N SER A 143 -23.49 -5.12 5.19
CA SER A 143 -23.88 -3.84 4.61
C SER A 143 -23.92 -3.90 3.08
N LYS A 144 -25.13 -3.82 2.51
CA LYS A 144 -25.34 -3.77 1.04
C LYS A 144 -24.57 -2.63 0.37
N THR A 145 -24.36 -1.53 1.08
CA THR A 145 -23.64 -0.34 0.62
C THR A 145 -22.12 -0.54 0.48
N LEU A 146 -21.57 -1.63 1.02
CA LEU A 146 -20.15 -1.97 0.88
C LEU A 146 -19.88 -2.90 -0.32
N VAL A 147 -20.84 -3.75 -0.69
CA VAL A 147 -20.68 -4.81 -1.69
C VAL A 147 -20.15 -4.28 -3.03
N GLY A 148 -20.76 -3.22 -3.57
CA GLY A 148 -20.33 -2.64 -4.85
C GLY A 148 -18.93 -1.99 -4.79
N ALA A 149 -18.48 -1.55 -3.62
CA ALA A 149 -17.13 -1.04 -3.45
C ALA A 149 -16.10 -2.19 -3.40
N LEU A 150 -16.44 -3.30 -2.75
CA LEU A 150 -15.60 -4.49 -2.70
C LEU A 150 -15.46 -5.18 -4.06
N ASP A 151 -16.57 -5.30 -4.80
CA ASP A 151 -16.58 -5.83 -6.17
C ASP A 151 -15.65 -5.00 -7.09
N TYR A 152 -15.77 -3.67 -7.02
CA TYR A 152 -14.87 -2.76 -7.74
C TYR A 152 -13.40 -2.98 -7.36
N LEU A 153 -13.11 -3.08 -6.05
CA LEU A 153 -11.74 -3.27 -5.56
C LEU A 153 -11.16 -4.59 -6.08
N GLN A 154 -11.91 -5.68 -5.95
CA GLN A 154 -11.51 -7.01 -6.41
C GLN A 154 -11.27 -7.02 -7.92
N GLY A 155 -12.20 -6.47 -8.71
CA GLY A 155 -12.09 -6.42 -10.16
C GLY A 155 -10.85 -5.65 -10.62
N LYS A 156 -10.59 -4.46 -10.07
CA LYS A 156 -9.42 -3.67 -10.46
C LYS A 156 -8.11 -4.32 -10.09
N MET A 157 -8.06 -4.97 -8.93
CA MET A 157 -6.84 -5.66 -8.51
C MET A 157 -6.62 -6.96 -9.27
N ALA A 158 -7.66 -7.65 -9.73
CA ALA A 158 -7.51 -8.79 -10.64
C ALA A 158 -6.90 -8.35 -11.99
N VAL A 159 -7.37 -7.24 -12.57
CA VAL A 159 -6.76 -6.69 -13.79
C VAL A 159 -5.29 -6.30 -13.55
N ALA A 160 -4.98 -5.70 -12.39
CA ALA A 160 -3.60 -5.39 -12.03
C ALA A 160 -2.74 -6.65 -11.85
N GLU A 161 -3.27 -7.71 -11.24
CA GLU A 161 -2.58 -9.00 -11.04
C GLU A 161 -2.23 -9.67 -12.36
N GLU A 162 -3.15 -9.65 -13.33
CA GLU A 162 -2.93 -10.24 -14.65
C GLU A 162 -1.89 -9.49 -15.49
N ASN A 163 -1.70 -8.19 -15.24
CA ASN A 163 -0.93 -7.31 -16.11
C ASN A 163 0.34 -6.73 -15.48
N LEU A 164 0.53 -6.82 -14.17
CA LEU A 164 1.78 -6.45 -13.50
C LEU A 164 2.61 -7.70 -13.22
N ASN A 165 3.93 -7.55 -13.29
CA ASN A 165 4.83 -8.56 -12.74
C ASN A 165 4.59 -8.71 -11.22
N ARG A 166 4.88 -9.91 -10.71
CA ARG A 166 4.58 -10.30 -9.32
C ARG A 166 5.17 -9.37 -8.26
N ILE A 167 6.37 -8.84 -8.49
CA ILE A 167 7.05 -7.98 -7.50
C ILE A 167 6.31 -6.65 -7.37
N ASP A 168 6.01 -6.02 -8.51
CA ASP A 168 5.32 -4.74 -8.55
C ASP A 168 3.84 -4.87 -8.16
N PHE A 169 3.18 -5.98 -8.52
CA PHE A 169 1.83 -6.29 -8.04
C PHE A 169 1.76 -6.38 -6.51
N VAL A 170 2.75 -7.03 -5.87
CA VAL A 170 2.82 -7.11 -4.41
C VAL A 170 2.97 -5.74 -3.77
N GLY A 171 3.74 -4.85 -4.38
CA GLY A 171 3.81 -3.45 -3.97
C GLY A 171 2.45 -2.76 -4.06
N ALA A 172 1.77 -2.93 -5.19
CA ALA A 172 0.49 -2.28 -5.46
C ALA A 172 -0.60 -2.68 -4.45
N TRP A 173 -0.87 -3.98 -4.30
CA TRP A 173 -1.98 -4.40 -3.43
C TRP A 173 -1.71 -4.10 -1.94
N ARG A 174 -0.45 -4.10 -1.50
CA ARG A 174 -0.09 -3.74 -0.12
C ARG A 174 -0.30 -2.25 0.14
N SER A 175 0.09 -1.40 -0.80
CA SER A 175 -0.18 0.04 -0.71
C SER A 175 -1.69 0.31 -0.68
N LEU A 176 -2.45 -0.37 -1.54
CA LEU A 176 -3.91 -0.29 -1.53
C LEU A 176 -4.51 -0.72 -0.18
N ALA A 177 -4.06 -1.85 0.39
CA ALA A 177 -4.53 -2.32 1.69
C ALA A 177 -4.29 -1.27 2.79
N ALA A 178 -3.08 -0.69 2.85
CA ALA A 178 -2.76 0.37 3.78
C ALA A 178 -3.64 1.62 3.58
N GLY A 179 -3.91 1.98 2.32
CA GLY A 179 -4.82 3.07 1.97
C GLY A 179 -6.25 2.83 2.43
N VAL A 180 -6.76 1.62 2.24
CA VAL A 180 -8.10 1.22 2.70
C VAL A 180 -8.17 1.18 4.22
N ASP A 181 -7.15 0.66 4.92
CA ASP A 181 -7.05 0.69 6.39
C ASP A 181 -7.16 2.12 6.91
N HIS A 182 -6.38 3.04 6.35
CA HIS A 182 -6.40 4.44 6.72
C HIS A 182 -7.76 5.11 6.45
N LEU A 183 -8.38 4.78 5.32
CA LEU A 183 -9.68 5.32 4.92
C LEU A 183 -10.80 4.86 5.88
N LEU A 184 -10.88 3.56 6.16
CA LEU A 184 -11.86 3.00 7.09
C LEU A 184 -11.62 3.53 8.50
N PHE A 185 -10.36 3.56 8.93
CA PHE A 185 -10.00 4.04 10.25
C PHE A 185 -10.44 5.48 10.49
N ASN A 186 -10.13 6.38 9.56
CA ASN A 186 -10.53 7.76 9.69
C ASN A 186 -12.05 7.95 9.51
N GLY A 187 -12.64 7.25 8.54
CA GLY A 187 -14.05 7.36 8.20
C GLY A 187 -14.98 6.88 9.32
N LEU A 188 -14.61 5.81 10.03
CA LEU A 188 -15.45 5.17 11.05
C LEU A 188 -14.98 5.50 12.46
N PHE A 189 -13.70 5.27 12.77
CA PHE A 189 -13.17 5.40 14.13
C PHE A 189 -12.79 6.83 14.52
N MET A 190 -12.47 7.71 13.58
CA MET A 190 -12.13 9.11 13.90
C MET A 190 -13.27 10.11 13.60
N SER A 191 -14.40 9.64 13.08
CA SER A 191 -15.58 10.47 12.78
C SER A 191 -16.51 10.65 13.99
N MET A 192 -17.76 11.11 13.80
CA MET A 192 -18.77 11.21 14.87
C MET A 192 -19.69 9.98 15.00
N VAL A 193 -19.37 8.88 14.32
CA VAL A 193 -20.16 7.63 14.40
C VAL A 193 -20.11 7.03 15.81
N LYS A 194 -21.26 6.52 16.29
CA LYS A 194 -21.41 5.67 17.47
C LYS A 194 -21.81 4.25 17.05
N PHE A 195 -21.35 3.24 17.80
CA PHE A 195 -21.58 1.82 17.53
C PHE A 195 -22.36 1.17 18.67
N HIS A 196 -23.54 0.64 18.34
CA HIS A 196 -24.30 -0.29 19.18
C HIS A 196 -23.87 -1.73 18.88
N ASP A 197 -24.31 -2.70 19.68
CA ASP A 197 -23.91 -4.11 19.54
C ASP A 197 -24.17 -4.64 18.12
N ALA A 198 -25.37 -4.42 17.58
CA ALA A 198 -25.70 -4.82 16.20
C ALA A 198 -24.80 -4.15 15.15
N GLY A 199 -24.39 -2.89 15.39
CA GLY A 199 -23.46 -2.18 14.53
C GLY A 199 -22.04 -2.75 14.58
N VAL A 200 -21.59 -3.22 15.75
CA VAL A 200 -20.30 -3.91 15.90
C VAL A 200 -20.31 -5.25 15.17
N GLU A 201 -21.38 -6.03 15.30
CA GLU A 201 -21.52 -7.32 14.59
C GLU A 201 -21.58 -7.13 13.08
N ARG A 202 -22.33 -6.13 12.60
CA ARG A 202 -22.37 -5.77 11.17
C ARG A 202 -20.98 -5.38 10.67
N PHE A 203 -20.31 -4.49 11.38
CA PHE A 203 -18.96 -4.07 11.02
C PHE A 203 -17.96 -5.25 11.01
N ASN A 204 -18.07 -6.18 11.97
CA ASN A 204 -17.28 -7.40 11.99
C ASN A 204 -17.54 -8.25 10.72
N GLY A 205 -18.80 -8.49 10.37
CA GLY A 205 -19.18 -9.23 9.16
C GLY A 205 -18.65 -8.56 7.88
N ASP A 206 -18.77 -7.23 7.79
CA ASP A 206 -18.25 -6.46 6.66
C ASP A 206 -16.71 -6.55 6.53
N MET A 207 -15.98 -6.55 7.65
CA MET A 207 -14.53 -6.72 7.66
C MET A 207 -14.12 -8.13 7.24
N GLU A 208 -14.85 -9.18 7.64
CA GLU A 208 -14.58 -10.55 7.17
C GLU A 208 -14.67 -10.66 5.64
N ILE A 209 -15.61 -9.96 5.00
CA ILE A 209 -15.73 -9.95 3.53
C ILE A 209 -14.58 -9.16 2.91
N LEU A 210 -14.25 -7.98 3.44
CA LEU A 210 -13.10 -7.19 2.98
C LEU A 210 -11.82 -8.01 3.04
N PHE A 211 -11.57 -8.67 4.18
CA PHE A 211 -10.43 -9.57 4.34
C PHE A 211 -10.49 -10.73 3.35
N GLY A 212 -11.67 -11.31 3.14
CA GLY A 212 -11.94 -12.32 2.12
C GLY A 212 -11.49 -11.92 0.71
N VAL A 213 -11.68 -10.66 0.31
CA VAL A 213 -11.18 -10.15 -0.99
C VAL A 213 -9.64 -10.24 -1.06
N PHE A 214 -8.95 -9.81 0.00
CA PHE A 214 -7.48 -9.82 0.05
C PHE A 214 -6.88 -11.22 0.27
N ARG A 215 -7.69 -12.24 0.61
CA ARG A 215 -7.23 -13.64 0.72
C ARG A 215 -6.77 -14.22 -0.61
N ALA A 216 -7.18 -13.63 -1.74
CA ALA A 216 -6.65 -13.97 -3.05
C ALA A 216 -5.13 -13.75 -3.14
N TRP A 217 -4.58 -12.77 -2.41
CA TRP A 217 -3.18 -12.34 -2.55
C TRP A 217 -2.34 -12.55 -1.28
N CYS A 218 -2.96 -12.87 -0.14
CA CYS A 218 -2.24 -13.15 1.10
C CYS A 218 -2.99 -14.07 2.06
N LEU A 219 -2.25 -14.84 2.87
CA LEU A 219 -2.83 -15.79 3.82
C LEU A 219 -3.44 -15.12 5.08
N ARG A 220 -2.99 -13.91 5.42
CA ARG A 220 -3.37 -13.17 6.64
C ARG A 220 -3.65 -11.70 6.31
N PRO A 221 -4.77 -11.40 5.63
CA PRO A 221 -5.11 -10.06 5.19
C PRO A 221 -5.18 -9.04 6.33
N GLU A 222 -5.65 -9.45 7.51
CA GLU A 222 -5.85 -8.60 8.69
C GLU A 222 -4.56 -7.89 9.12
N ALA A 223 -3.40 -8.50 8.87
CA ALA A 223 -2.09 -7.92 9.16
C ALA A 223 -1.79 -6.66 8.32
N PHE A 224 -2.48 -6.48 7.19
CA PHE A 224 -2.39 -5.30 6.33
C PHE A 224 -3.45 -4.24 6.65
N PHE A 225 -4.33 -4.51 7.63
CA PHE A 225 -5.32 -3.57 8.16
C PHE A 225 -5.11 -3.35 9.66
N PRO A 226 -3.92 -2.92 10.10
CA PRO A 226 -3.54 -2.89 11.51
C PRO A 226 -4.46 -2.01 12.36
N LYS A 227 -4.79 -0.79 11.89
CA LYS A 227 -5.61 0.14 12.68
C LYS A 227 -7.07 -0.26 12.70
N THR A 228 -7.59 -0.73 11.58
CA THR A 228 -8.98 -1.19 11.48
C THR A 228 -9.19 -2.44 12.33
N SER A 229 -8.25 -3.38 12.29
CA SER A 229 -8.29 -4.62 13.09
C SER A 229 -8.23 -4.33 14.59
N ASP A 230 -7.31 -3.46 15.02
CA ASP A 230 -7.23 -3.08 16.44
C ASP A 230 -8.45 -2.26 16.89
N GLY A 231 -8.98 -1.40 16.04
CA GLY A 231 -10.24 -0.69 16.33
C GLY A 231 -11.44 -1.62 16.46
N LEU A 232 -11.55 -2.63 15.59
CA LEU A 232 -12.58 -3.67 15.69
C LEU A 232 -12.44 -4.48 16.99
N LYS A 233 -11.22 -4.88 17.37
CA LYS A 233 -10.98 -5.57 18.65
C LYS A 233 -11.49 -4.74 19.84
N LEU A 234 -11.18 -3.45 19.88
CA LEU A 234 -11.67 -2.56 20.95
C LEU A 234 -13.21 -2.47 20.98
N LEU A 235 -13.87 -2.40 19.82
CA LEU A 235 -15.34 -2.38 19.77
C LEU A 235 -15.99 -3.66 20.29
N LYS A 236 -15.31 -4.81 20.16
CA LYS A 236 -15.81 -6.12 20.58
C LYS A 236 -15.59 -6.43 22.06
N MET A 237 -14.80 -5.63 22.77
CA MET A 237 -14.58 -5.79 24.22
C MET A 237 -15.86 -5.51 25.01
N SER A 238 -16.00 -6.17 26.16
CA SER A 238 -17.04 -5.78 27.15
C SER A 238 -16.75 -4.40 27.72
N GLU A 239 -17.77 -3.76 28.32
CA GLU A 239 -17.60 -2.42 28.93
C GLU A 239 -16.48 -2.40 29.97
N GLU A 240 -16.40 -3.43 30.82
CA GLU A 240 -15.38 -3.55 31.86
C GLU A 240 -13.98 -3.73 31.27
N GLN A 241 -13.83 -4.64 30.31
CA GLN A 241 -12.54 -4.91 29.64
C GLN A 241 -12.05 -3.68 28.88
N LEU A 242 -12.95 -3.00 28.16
CA LEU A 242 -12.62 -1.80 27.41
C LEU A 242 -12.16 -0.68 28.37
N ARG A 243 -12.86 -0.48 29.49
CA ARG A 243 -12.47 0.51 30.51
C ARG A 243 -11.12 0.19 31.14
N ASP A 244 -10.87 -1.06 31.51
CA ASP A 244 -9.59 -1.50 32.06
C ASP A 244 -8.44 -1.33 31.06
N THR A 245 -8.65 -1.73 29.80
CA THR A 245 -7.65 -1.64 28.71
C THR A 245 -7.19 -0.19 28.51
N ILE A 246 -8.12 0.75 28.44
CA ILE A 246 -7.83 2.18 28.24
C ILE A 246 -7.21 2.80 29.50
N SER A 247 -7.74 2.49 30.68
CA SER A 247 -7.23 3.05 31.95
C SER A 247 -5.80 2.61 32.26
N GLY A 248 -5.43 1.41 31.82
CA GLY A 248 -4.08 0.88 31.94
C GLY A 248 -3.07 1.40 30.90
N GLY A 249 -3.50 2.28 30.00
CA GLY A 249 -2.67 2.91 28.98
C GLY A 249 -1.99 1.91 28.02
N GLY A 250 -0.88 2.34 27.41
CA GLY A 250 -0.21 1.57 26.35
C GLY A 250 0.27 0.17 26.77
N LYS A 251 0.55 -0.06 28.05
CA LYS A 251 0.96 -1.39 28.54
C LYS A 251 -0.22 -2.37 28.47
N ARG A 252 -1.37 -2.01 29.07
CA ARG A 252 -2.57 -2.85 29.04
C ARG A 252 -3.16 -2.99 27.64
N MET A 253 -3.03 -1.97 26.79
CA MET A 253 -3.39 -2.08 25.36
C MET A 253 -2.61 -3.22 24.69
N LYS A 254 -1.29 -3.28 24.87
CA LYS A 254 -0.46 -4.34 24.29
C LYS A 254 -0.78 -5.72 24.87
N GLU A 255 -1.04 -5.81 26.17
CA GLU A 255 -1.47 -7.06 26.83
C GLU A 255 -2.79 -7.59 26.25
N ASN A 256 -3.69 -6.69 25.83
CA ASN A 256 -4.94 -7.02 25.15
C ASN A 256 -4.80 -7.11 23.61
N GLY A 257 -3.58 -7.14 23.08
CA GLY A 257 -3.32 -7.32 21.65
C GLY A 257 -3.64 -6.10 20.77
N ILE A 258 -3.70 -4.91 21.37
CA ILE A 258 -3.84 -3.61 20.69
C ILE A 258 -2.43 -3.00 20.56
N ILE A 259 -1.91 -2.99 19.34
CA ILE A 259 -0.49 -2.72 19.06
C ILE A 259 -0.32 -1.44 18.22
N HIS A 260 -1.28 -1.16 17.33
CA HIS A 260 -1.13 -0.16 16.27
C HIS A 260 -1.87 1.16 16.56
N LEU A 261 -2.64 1.19 17.66
CA LEU A 261 -3.33 2.38 18.13
C LEU A 261 -2.55 3.03 19.25
N ASN A 262 -2.46 4.36 19.23
CA ASN A 262 -2.04 5.11 20.40
C ASN A 262 -3.19 5.27 21.41
N VAL A 263 -2.87 5.69 22.64
CA VAL A 263 -3.85 5.82 23.73
C VAL A 263 -5.00 6.77 23.34
N ALA A 264 -4.70 7.91 22.72
CA ALA A 264 -5.70 8.89 22.32
C ALA A 264 -6.64 8.37 21.22
N GLU A 265 -6.13 7.58 20.27
CA GLU A 265 -6.95 6.90 19.27
C GLU A 265 -7.87 5.86 19.91
N ALA A 266 -7.35 5.09 20.87
CA ALA A 266 -8.12 4.07 21.59
C ALA A 266 -9.22 4.69 22.47
N GLU A 267 -8.94 5.80 23.16
CA GLU A 267 -9.93 6.59 23.93
C GLU A 267 -11.05 7.12 23.01
N LYS A 268 -10.72 7.60 21.82
CA LYS A 268 -11.73 8.03 20.83
C LYS A 268 -12.64 6.86 20.44
N ILE A 269 -12.08 5.68 20.22
CA ILE A 269 -12.85 4.47 19.87
C ILE A 269 -13.72 4.02 21.04
N GLN A 270 -13.20 4.04 22.27
CA GLN A 270 -13.99 3.75 23.46
C GLN A 270 -15.21 4.66 23.57
N ASN A 271 -15.02 5.97 23.38
CA ASN A 271 -16.10 6.95 23.42
C ASN A 271 -17.17 6.71 22.33
N LYS A 272 -16.85 5.96 21.28
CA LYS A 272 -17.78 5.62 20.19
C LYS A 272 -18.61 4.38 20.48
N ARG A 273 -18.17 3.53 21.41
CA ARG A 273 -18.89 2.34 21.80
C ARG A 273 -20.03 2.71 22.74
N VAL A 274 -21.24 2.25 22.43
CA VAL A 274 -22.42 2.41 23.29
C VAL A 274 -22.92 1.02 23.65
N PHE A 275 -22.84 0.69 24.94
CA PHE A 275 -23.35 -0.56 25.49
C PHE A 275 -24.82 -0.35 25.85
N MET A 276 -25.72 -1.16 25.30
CA MET A 276 -27.12 -1.13 25.71
C MET A 276 -27.28 -1.96 26.98
N ARG A 277 -27.95 -1.39 27.98
CA ARG A 277 -28.30 -2.06 29.25
C ARG A 277 -29.63 -2.79 29.13
#